data_AF-C6PWT5-F1
#
_entry.id   AF-C6PWT5-F1
#
_cell.length_a   1.000
_cell.length_b   1.000
_cell.length_c   1.000
_cell.angle_alpha   90.00
_cell.angle_beta   90.00
_cell.angle_gamma   90.00
#
_symmetry.space_group_name_H-M   'P 1'
#
loop_
_entity.id
_entity.type
_entity.pdbx_description
1 polymer ?
#
loop_
_entity_poly.entity_id
_entity_poly.type
_entity_poly.pdbx_seq_one_letter_code
_entity_poly.pdbx_strand_id
1 'polypeptide(L)'
;MIIEYLVKKLSVNNDARIDKKHCIYYRNRFKRCVVCMEVCKYEAITSSEDEIKIDNEKCKKCGLCKAQCPSQAVTIDNFGEIDLLKKSEKNCSLCVGCEKNLNSVDFSFKCLNGIHIEYLIAFLILNKDHEIAFKLNHCKDCDLNSSDNIEEKIKLSINFLKKLNINVKVKCIYEESPDCGKERLMTRRDFFNSIKGESTNIFKEFVVSTLEEYYGKEDFNNRSFLLNVISKLKKTFNEDVDLEGNIFKNFKVKSNCDGCGLCEGICPYDAWKITETEESFKIEYNCSKCRGCRLCIDLCSNNSIEEEKVKLSYINNEYVEKLKKKK
;
A
#
# COMPACT_ATOMS: atom_id res chain seq x y z
N MET A 1 -24.00 -28.35 -4.12
CA MET A 1 -22.59 -28.50 -3.69
C MET A 1 -21.55 -28.21 -4.77
N ILE A 2 -21.26 -29.06 -5.77
CA ILE A 2 -20.20 -28.75 -6.78
C ILE A 2 -20.59 -27.58 -7.68
N ILE A 3 -21.86 -27.50 -8.10
CA ILE A 3 -22.35 -26.38 -8.91
C ILE A 3 -22.38 -25.08 -8.09
N GLU A 4 -22.78 -25.10 -6.81
CA GLU A 4 -22.67 -23.92 -5.94
C GLU A 4 -21.22 -23.52 -5.68
N TYR A 5 -20.30 -24.49 -5.52
CA TYR A 5 -18.86 -24.23 -5.39
C TYR A 5 -18.27 -23.63 -6.66
N LEU A 6 -18.62 -24.16 -7.83
CA LEU A 6 -18.21 -23.64 -9.13
C LEU A 6 -18.87 -22.29 -9.44
N VAL A 7 -20.14 -22.09 -9.09
CA VAL A 7 -20.82 -20.80 -9.18
C VAL A 7 -20.16 -19.82 -8.22
N LYS A 8 -19.81 -20.17 -6.98
CA LYS A 8 -19.07 -19.26 -6.07
C LYS A 8 -17.67 -18.90 -6.59
N LYS A 9 -17.04 -19.80 -7.35
CA LYS A 9 -15.71 -19.62 -7.96
C LYS A 9 -15.74 -18.93 -9.34
N LEU A 10 -16.85 -19.04 -10.07
CA LEU A 10 -17.15 -18.34 -11.33
C LEU A 10 -17.82 -16.98 -11.07
N SER A 11 -18.47 -16.84 -9.91
CA SER A 11 -19.03 -15.62 -9.32
C SER A 11 -18.10 -15.11 -8.23
N VAL A 12 -16.78 -15.19 -8.46
CA VAL A 12 -15.86 -14.29 -7.74
C VAL A 12 -16.17 -12.91 -8.28
N ASN A 13 -17.21 -12.31 -7.72
CA ASN A 13 -17.56 -10.93 -7.95
C ASN A 13 -16.34 -10.12 -7.56
N ASN A 14 -15.63 -9.59 -8.56
CA ASN A 14 -14.48 -8.68 -8.42
C ASN A 14 -14.90 -7.32 -7.82
N ASP A 15 -15.82 -7.34 -6.88
CA ASP A 15 -16.57 -6.16 -6.51
C ASP A 15 -15.74 -5.30 -5.59
N ALA A 16 -15.88 -3.99 -5.79
CA ALA A 16 -15.33 -3.04 -4.87
C ALA A 16 -16.19 -3.04 -3.60
N ARG A 17 -15.53 -3.06 -2.43
CA ARG A 17 -16.19 -3.14 -1.12
C ARG A 17 -15.58 -2.12 -0.16
N ILE A 18 -16.36 -1.75 0.85
CA ILE A 18 -15.91 -0.89 1.96
C ILE A 18 -15.95 -1.73 3.23
N ASP A 19 -14.79 -1.92 3.84
CA ASP A 19 -14.68 -2.51 5.16
C ASP A 19 -15.16 -1.50 6.22
N LYS A 20 -16.36 -1.75 6.77
CA LYS A 20 -16.98 -0.90 7.78
C LYS A 20 -16.11 -0.75 9.04
N LYS A 21 -15.34 -1.77 9.41
CA LYS A 21 -14.48 -1.74 10.61
C LYS A 21 -13.36 -0.71 10.48
N HIS A 22 -12.76 -0.64 9.29
CA HIS A 22 -11.61 0.24 9.04
C HIS A 22 -12.01 1.62 8.50
N CYS A 23 -13.22 1.76 7.95
CA CYS A 23 -13.64 2.99 7.26
C CYS A 23 -13.94 4.16 8.23
N ILE A 24 -13.23 5.27 8.02
CA ILE A 24 -13.38 6.50 8.81
C ILE A 24 -14.82 7.05 8.79
N TYR A 25 -15.56 6.85 7.70
CA TYR A 25 -16.96 7.28 7.59
C TYR A 25 -17.81 6.80 8.78
N TYR A 26 -17.66 5.53 9.16
CA TYR A 26 -18.41 4.93 10.26
C TYR A 26 -17.82 5.24 11.63
N ARG A 27 -16.51 5.53 11.69
CA ARG A 27 -15.80 5.78 12.95
C ARG A 27 -15.91 7.22 13.42
N ASN A 28 -16.02 8.19 12.51
CA ASN A 28 -16.13 9.61 12.86
C ASN A 28 -17.50 10.18 12.48
N ARG A 29 -18.44 10.14 13.43
CA ARG A 29 -19.80 10.68 13.25
C ARG A 29 -19.84 12.20 13.18
N PHE A 30 -18.87 12.90 13.77
CA PHE A 30 -18.80 14.36 13.76
C PHE A 30 -18.30 14.91 12.42
N LYS A 31 -17.37 14.21 11.77
CA LYS A 31 -16.82 14.56 10.46
C LYS A 31 -16.61 13.31 9.61
N ARG A 32 -17.58 13.03 8.75
CA ARG A 32 -17.56 11.85 7.89
C ARG A 32 -16.54 12.00 6.77
N CYS A 33 -15.73 10.96 6.55
CA CYS A 33 -14.75 10.92 5.47
C CYS A 33 -15.44 10.64 4.13
N VAL A 34 -15.27 11.53 3.15
CA VAL A 34 -15.91 11.44 1.83
C VAL A 34 -14.92 11.26 0.67
N VAL A 35 -13.63 11.07 0.97
CA VAL A 35 -12.53 10.99 -0.01
C VAL A 35 -12.83 10.02 -1.16
N CYS A 36 -13.31 8.81 -0.84
CA CYS A 36 -13.62 7.82 -1.89
C CYS A 36 -14.71 8.29 -2.86
N MET A 37 -15.69 9.07 -2.40
CA MET A 37 -16.72 9.67 -3.26
C MET A 37 -16.11 10.78 -4.14
N GLU A 38 -15.31 11.67 -3.55
CA GLU A 38 -14.69 12.80 -4.26
C GLU A 38 -13.77 12.35 -5.42
N VAL A 39 -13.07 11.23 -5.24
CA VAL A 39 -12.14 10.71 -6.25
C VAL A 39 -12.81 9.81 -7.29
N CYS A 40 -14.06 9.40 -7.08
CA CYS A 40 -14.76 8.49 -7.99
C CYS A 40 -15.31 9.23 -9.20
N LYS A 41 -14.61 9.15 -10.34
CA LYS A 41 -15.02 9.76 -11.62
C LYS A 41 -16.27 9.16 -12.26
N TYR A 42 -16.78 8.07 -11.71
CA TYR A 42 -17.95 7.34 -12.23
C TYR A 42 -19.17 7.49 -11.33
N GLU A 43 -19.08 8.28 -10.26
CA GLU A 43 -20.16 8.48 -9.28
C GLU A 43 -20.73 7.16 -8.75
N ALA A 44 -19.86 6.13 -8.68
CA ALA A 44 -20.21 4.79 -8.23
C ALA A 44 -20.29 4.70 -6.70
N ILE A 45 -19.92 5.75 -5.97
CA ILE A 45 -19.90 5.74 -4.51
C ILE A 45 -20.86 6.81 -4.01
N THR A 46 -21.83 6.39 -3.19
CA THR A 46 -22.84 7.27 -2.60
C THR A 46 -22.89 7.06 -1.10
N SER A 47 -23.39 8.07 -0.37
CA SER A 47 -23.58 7.96 1.08
C SER A 47 -24.95 8.47 1.52
N SER A 48 -25.40 7.97 2.66
CA SER A 48 -26.63 8.30 3.38
C SER A 48 -26.29 8.49 4.87
N GLU A 49 -27.24 8.89 5.71
CA GLU A 49 -26.96 9.13 7.12
C GLU A 49 -26.43 7.90 7.88
N ASP A 50 -26.58 6.66 7.42
CA ASP A 50 -26.01 5.51 8.14
C ASP A 50 -25.05 4.66 7.32
N GLU A 51 -24.89 4.97 6.03
CA GLU A 51 -24.21 4.05 5.13
C GLU A 51 -23.52 4.73 3.97
N ILE A 52 -22.34 4.20 3.62
CA ILE A 52 -21.62 4.49 2.39
C ILE A 52 -21.55 3.20 1.56
N LYS A 53 -21.92 3.29 0.27
CA LYS A 53 -22.05 2.15 -0.64
C LYS A 53 -21.30 2.36 -1.94
N ILE A 54 -20.86 1.25 -2.53
CA ILE A 54 -20.33 1.22 -3.89
C ILE A 54 -21.36 0.49 -4.78
N ASP A 55 -21.86 1.20 -5.79
CA ASP A 55 -22.61 0.67 -6.91
C ASP A 55 -21.63 -0.05 -7.85
N ASN A 56 -21.62 -1.37 -7.79
CA ASN A 56 -20.72 -2.20 -8.59
C ASN A 56 -21.08 -2.27 -10.07
N GLU A 57 -22.29 -1.85 -10.46
CA GLU A 57 -22.68 -1.73 -11.88
C GLU A 57 -22.05 -0.48 -12.50
N LYS A 58 -21.96 0.62 -11.74
CA LYS A 58 -21.26 1.85 -12.16
C LYS A 58 -19.74 1.76 -12.00
N CYS A 59 -19.27 0.98 -11.03
CA CYS A 59 -17.84 0.89 -10.70
C CYS A 59 -17.01 0.27 -11.84
N LYS A 60 -16.08 1.05 -12.41
CA LYS A 60 -15.10 0.54 -13.38
C LYS A 60 -13.88 -0.14 -12.75
N LYS A 61 -13.87 -0.30 -11.42
CA LYS A 61 -12.81 -1.00 -10.68
C LYS A 61 -11.42 -0.40 -10.94
N CYS A 62 -11.35 0.91 -11.18
CA CYS A 62 -10.12 1.65 -11.49
C CYS A 62 -9.21 1.86 -10.27
N GLY A 63 -9.69 1.61 -9.05
CA GLY A 63 -8.85 1.60 -7.84
C GLY A 63 -8.44 2.96 -7.28
N LEU A 64 -8.89 4.09 -7.85
CA LEU A 64 -8.55 5.41 -7.29
C LEU A 64 -9.01 5.56 -5.84
N CYS A 65 -10.25 5.19 -5.54
CA CYS A 65 -10.79 5.21 -4.18
C CYS A 65 -10.04 4.28 -3.22
N LYS A 66 -9.52 3.15 -3.73
CA LYS A 66 -8.66 2.22 -2.99
C LYS A 66 -7.29 2.83 -2.69
N ALA A 67 -6.66 3.45 -3.69
CA ALA A 67 -5.36 4.09 -3.54
C ALA A 67 -5.38 5.29 -2.59
N GLN A 68 -6.45 6.10 -2.63
CA GLN A 68 -6.54 7.33 -1.85
C GLN A 68 -7.26 7.18 -0.50
N CYS A 69 -7.78 5.99 -0.18
CA CYS A 69 -8.45 5.78 1.10
C CYS A 69 -7.45 5.95 2.27
N PRO A 70 -7.58 6.98 3.13
CA PRO A 70 -6.60 7.25 4.20
C PRO A 70 -6.59 6.17 5.30
N SER A 71 -7.62 5.34 5.33
CA SER A 71 -7.72 4.19 6.23
C SER A 71 -7.58 2.86 5.50
N GLN A 72 -7.30 2.84 4.18
CA GLN A 72 -7.24 1.62 3.37
C GLN A 72 -8.46 0.69 3.54
N ALA A 73 -9.63 1.26 3.78
CA ALA A 73 -10.86 0.51 4.00
C ALA A 73 -11.57 0.07 2.71
N VAL A 74 -11.14 0.57 1.55
CA VAL A 74 -11.71 0.18 0.25
C VAL A 74 -10.90 -0.98 -0.32
N THR A 75 -11.57 -2.09 -0.62
CA THR A 75 -10.98 -3.26 -1.27
C THR A 75 -11.56 -3.44 -2.66
N ILE A 76 -10.76 -4.00 -3.56
CA ILE A 76 -11.16 -4.40 -4.91
C ILE A 76 -10.43 -5.70 -5.19
N ASP A 77 -11.18 -6.76 -5.44
CA ASP A 77 -10.57 -8.07 -5.72
C ASP A 77 -9.93 -8.05 -7.10
N ASN A 78 -8.79 -8.75 -7.24
CA ASN A 78 -8.07 -8.92 -8.51
C ASN A 78 -7.75 -7.59 -9.24
N PHE A 79 -7.35 -6.54 -8.51
CA PHE A 79 -6.97 -5.26 -9.11
C PHE A 79 -5.61 -5.31 -9.86
N GLY A 80 -4.80 -6.32 -9.59
CA GLY A 80 -3.54 -6.61 -10.28
C GLY A 80 -2.37 -6.89 -9.32
N GLU A 81 -2.56 -6.67 -8.01
CA GLU A 81 -1.51 -6.84 -6.99
C GLU A 81 -0.99 -8.28 -6.88
N ILE A 82 -1.82 -9.26 -7.23
CA ILE A 82 -1.49 -10.69 -7.14
C ILE A 82 -1.03 -11.23 -8.51
N ASP A 83 -1.41 -10.58 -9.62
CA ASP A 83 -1.02 -10.99 -10.98
C ASP A 83 0.45 -10.68 -11.30
N LEU A 84 1.09 -9.79 -10.52
CA LEU A 84 2.53 -9.51 -10.61
C LEU A 84 3.43 -10.71 -10.32
N LEU A 85 2.89 -11.77 -9.69
CA LEU A 85 3.66 -12.94 -9.26
C LEU A 85 3.94 -13.94 -10.38
N LYS A 86 3.29 -13.81 -11.55
CA LYS A 86 3.31 -14.85 -12.61
C LYS A 86 4.29 -14.62 -13.76
N LYS A 87 4.97 -13.47 -13.84
CA LYS A 87 5.71 -13.09 -15.07
C LYS A 87 7.14 -12.55 -14.87
N SER A 88 7.69 -12.49 -13.66
CA SER A 88 9.03 -11.92 -13.46
C SER A 88 10.19 -12.84 -13.91
N GLU A 89 9.94 -13.95 -14.61
CA GLU A 89 10.97 -14.97 -14.89
C GLU A 89 11.79 -14.75 -16.18
N LYS A 90 11.55 -13.69 -16.98
CA LYS A 90 12.06 -13.71 -18.37
C LYS A 90 12.67 -12.42 -18.91
N ASN A 91 12.61 -11.28 -18.21
CA ASN A 91 13.02 -10.02 -18.82
C ASN A 91 14.06 -9.23 -18.00
N CYS A 92 15.11 -8.74 -18.69
CA CYS A 92 16.04 -7.73 -18.15
C CYS A 92 15.34 -6.41 -17.80
N SER A 93 14.13 -6.19 -18.33
CA SER A 93 13.27 -5.05 -18.05
C SER A 93 11.82 -5.49 -17.84
N LEU A 94 11.14 -4.92 -16.85
CA LEU A 94 9.73 -5.18 -16.56
C LEU A 94 8.90 -3.99 -17.01
N CYS A 95 7.89 -4.23 -17.83
CA CYS A 95 7.00 -3.19 -18.28
C CYS A 95 5.63 -3.25 -17.58
N VAL A 96 5.21 -2.12 -17.02
CA VAL A 96 3.98 -1.97 -16.25
C VAL A 96 3.10 -0.92 -16.92
N GLY A 97 1.82 -1.27 -17.14
CA GLY A 97 0.84 -0.38 -17.77
C GLY A 97 -0.55 -0.48 -17.15
N CYS A 98 -1.48 0.27 -17.71
CA CYS A 98 -2.90 0.16 -17.39
C CYS A 98 -3.64 -0.79 -18.36
N GLU A 99 -4.96 -0.90 -18.22
CA GLU A 99 -5.78 -1.76 -19.10
C GLU A 99 -5.77 -1.30 -20.56
N LYS A 100 -5.46 -0.03 -20.83
CA LYS A 100 -5.24 0.47 -22.20
C LYS A 100 -3.95 -0.06 -22.83
N ASN A 101 -3.06 -0.68 -22.06
CA ASN A 101 -1.76 -1.18 -22.51
C ASN A 101 -1.66 -2.73 -22.58
N LEU A 102 -2.75 -3.48 -22.37
CA LEU A 102 -2.77 -4.94 -22.13
C LEU A 102 -1.82 -5.80 -23.01
N ASN A 103 -1.69 -5.46 -24.29
CA ASN A 103 -0.90 -6.24 -25.26
C ASN A 103 0.55 -5.78 -25.42
N SER A 104 0.98 -4.79 -24.63
CA SER A 104 2.24 -4.08 -24.84
C SER A 104 3.07 -3.95 -23.56
N VAL A 105 2.70 -4.70 -22.51
CA VAL A 105 3.33 -4.67 -21.18
C VAL A 105 3.38 -6.08 -20.57
N ASP A 106 4.34 -6.29 -19.68
CA ASP A 106 4.43 -7.54 -18.90
C ASP A 106 3.30 -7.62 -17.87
N PHE A 107 3.00 -6.48 -17.25
CA PHE A 107 2.02 -6.34 -16.18
C PHE A 107 1.02 -5.22 -16.47
N SER A 108 -0.26 -5.54 -16.36
CA SER A 108 -1.34 -4.58 -16.55
C SER A 108 -2.20 -4.51 -15.31
N PHE A 109 -2.39 -3.30 -14.81
CA PHE A 109 -3.38 -2.98 -13.78
C PHE A 109 -4.62 -2.40 -14.44
N LYS A 110 -5.77 -2.42 -13.73
CA LYS A 110 -6.95 -1.66 -14.18
C LYS A 110 -6.62 -0.18 -14.40
N CYS A 111 -5.92 0.44 -13.44
CA CYS A 111 -5.38 1.78 -13.61
C CYS A 111 -4.09 1.93 -12.81
N LEU A 112 -3.06 2.55 -13.39
CA LEU A 112 -1.83 2.87 -12.66
C LEU A 112 -2.08 3.84 -11.50
N ASN A 113 -3.03 4.77 -11.64
CA ASN A 113 -3.41 5.67 -10.56
C ASN A 113 -4.14 4.96 -9.40
N GLY A 114 -4.68 3.76 -9.61
CA GLY A 114 -5.25 2.94 -8.54
C GLY A 114 -4.24 2.08 -7.77
N ILE A 115 -2.95 2.09 -8.15
CA ILE A 115 -1.89 1.41 -7.39
C ILE A 115 -1.65 2.15 -6.08
N HIS A 116 -1.81 1.47 -4.94
CA HIS A 116 -1.52 2.06 -3.63
C HIS A 116 -0.01 2.27 -3.43
N ILE A 117 0.42 3.36 -2.80
CA ILE A 117 1.86 3.70 -2.67
C ILE A 117 2.67 2.64 -1.91
N GLU A 118 2.11 2.05 -0.85
CA GLU A 118 2.80 0.98 -0.11
C GLU A 118 3.01 -0.26 -0.97
N TYR A 119 2.06 -0.56 -1.86
CA TYR A 119 2.19 -1.65 -2.83
C TYR A 119 3.30 -1.34 -3.83
N LEU A 120 3.30 -0.13 -4.40
CA LEU A 120 4.30 0.32 -5.35
C LEU A 120 5.71 0.22 -4.78
N ILE A 121 5.92 0.64 -3.52
CA ILE A 121 7.21 0.52 -2.84
C ILE A 121 7.64 -0.94 -2.72
N ALA A 122 6.72 -1.81 -2.27
CA ALA A 122 7.01 -3.25 -2.15
C ALA A 122 7.34 -3.88 -3.51
N PHE A 123 6.61 -3.52 -4.56
CA PHE A 123 6.86 -3.95 -5.93
C PHE A 123 8.24 -3.53 -6.44
N LEU A 124 8.61 -2.26 -6.23
CA LEU A 124 9.92 -1.74 -6.64
C LEU A 124 11.07 -2.43 -5.89
N ILE A 125 10.89 -2.76 -4.61
CA ILE A 125 11.89 -3.52 -3.84
C ILE A 125 12.07 -4.92 -4.42
N LEU A 126 10.97 -5.65 -4.62
CA LEU A 126 11.00 -7.03 -5.11
C LEU A 126 11.62 -7.15 -6.51
N ASN A 127 11.56 -6.08 -7.30
CA ASN A 127 12.06 -6.03 -8.67
C ASN A 127 13.27 -5.09 -8.85
N LYS A 128 13.97 -4.74 -7.76
CA LYS A 128 15.07 -3.75 -7.75
C LYS A 128 16.20 -4.04 -8.76
N ASP A 129 16.37 -5.32 -9.13
CA ASP A 129 17.43 -5.78 -10.03
C ASP A 129 17.06 -5.71 -11.52
N HIS A 130 15.81 -5.34 -11.82
CA HIS A 130 15.31 -5.14 -13.18
C HIS A 130 15.21 -3.65 -13.51
N GLU A 131 15.27 -3.30 -14.79
CA GLU A 131 14.79 -2.00 -15.25
C GLU A 131 13.26 -2.01 -15.30
N ILE A 132 12.59 -1.16 -14.53
CA ILE A 132 11.13 -1.11 -14.44
C ILE A 132 10.62 0.08 -15.26
N ALA A 133 9.91 -0.20 -16.34
CA ALA A 133 9.32 0.80 -17.20
C ALA A 133 7.80 0.94 -16.93
N PHE A 134 7.34 2.15 -16.60
CA PHE A 134 5.91 2.47 -16.51
C PHE A 134 5.46 3.14 -17.81
N LYS A 135 4.51 2.53 -18.52
CA LYS A 135 3.86 3.12 -19.70
C LYS A 135 2.75 4.08 -19.28
N LEU A 136 3.03 5.37 -19.43
CA LEU A 136 2.17 6.50 -19.06
C LEU A 136 1.62 7.25 -20.27
N ASN A 137 1.77 6.69 -21.48
CA ASN A 137 1.34 7.27 -22.74
C ASN A 137 -0.16 7.63 -22.79
N HIS A 138 -0.98 6.99 -21.96
CA HIS A 138 -2.41 7.30 -21.82
C HIS A 138 -2.77 8.07 -20.55
N CYS A 139 -1.81 8.50 -19.71
CA CYS A 139 -2.09 9.10 -18.40
C CYS A 139 -2.27 10.61 -18.42
N LYS A 140 -1.55 11.34 -19.30
CA LYS A 140 -1.54 12.81 -19.30
C LYS A 140 -2.93 13.42 -19.45
N ASP A 141 -3.69 12.95 -20.44
CA ASP A 141 -5.04 13.44 -20.77
C ASP A 141 -6.15 12.47 -20.31
N CYS A 142 -5.86 11.67 -19.28
CA CYS A 142 -6.83 10.70 -18.75
C CYS A 142 -7.79 11.35 -17.76
N ASP A 143 -9.08 11.03 -17.85
CA ASP A 143 -10.10 11.48 -16.88
C ASP A 143 -9.83 10.99 -15.44
N LEU A 144 -9.06 9.91 -15.32
CA LEU A 144 -8.61 9.34 -14.05
C LEU A 144 -7.31 9.96 -13.54
N ASN A 145 -6.78 10.99 -14.20
CA ASN A 145 -5.61 11.70 -13.71
C ASN A 145 -6.01 12.61 -12.53
N SER A 146 -5.15 12.66 -11.52
CA SER A 146 -5.34 13.47 -10.31
C SER A 146 -4.01 14.03 -9.82
N SER A 147 -4.03 14.88 -8.80
CA SER A 147 -2.80 15.36 -8.16
C SER A 147 -1.98 14.21 -7.56
N ASP A 148 -2.62 13.19 -6.98
CA ASP A 148 -1.99 11.95 -6.52
C ASP A 148 -1.90 10.90 -7.65
N ASN A 149 -1.23 11.25 -8.74
CA ASN A 149 -1.03 10.36 -9.88
C ASN A 149 0.15 9.39 -9.68
N ILE A 150 0.26 8.42 -10.58
CA ILE A 150 1.34 7.42 -10.56
C ILE A 150 2.74 8.03 -10.61
N GLU A 151 2.94 9.16 -11.29
CA GLU A 151 4.27 9.80 -11.38
C GLU A 151 4.72 10.33 -10.02
N GLU A 152 3.83 11.02 -9.31
CA GLU A 152 4.12 11.49 -7.95
C GLU A 152 4.35 10.33 -6.99
N LYS A 153 3.55 9.25 -7.09
CA LYS A 153 3.77 8.03 -6.30
C LYS A 153 5.10 7.35 -6.61
N ILE A 154 5.53 7.30 -7.88
CA ILE A 154 6.85 6.79 -8.28
C ILE A 154 7.95 7.65 -7.66
N LYS A 155 7.86 8.98 -7.77
CA LYS A 155 8.85 9.92 -7.19
C LYS A 155 8.97 9.72 -5.67
N LEU A 156 7.84 9.70 -4.97
CA LEU A 156 7.80 9.47 -3.51
C LEU A 156 8.39 8.10 -3.14
N SER A 157 8.07 7.06 -3.91
CA SER A 157 8.59 5.70 -3.69
C SER A 157 10.11 5.64 -3.88
N ILE A 158 10.64 6.22 -4.95
CA ILE A 158 12.09 6.27 -5.20
C ILE A 158 12.80 7.06 -4.10
N ASN A 159 12.24 8.20 -3.68
CA ASN A 159 12.82 8.99 -2.59
C ASN A 159 12.85 8.20 -1.26
N PHE A 160 11.78 7.45 -0.97
CA PHE A 160 11.73 6.56 0.19
C PHE A 160 12.80 5.46 0.10
N LEU A 161 12.95 4.80 -1.06
CA LEU A 161 13.92 3.72 -1.25
C LEU A 161 15.38 4.21 -1.20
N LYS A 162 15.68 5.41 -1.71
CA LYS A 162 17.00 6.04 -1.58
C LYS A 162 17.43 6.19 -0.12
N LYS A 163 16.51 6.56 0.77
CA LYS A 163 16.80 6.65 2.22
C LYS A 163 17.16 5.30 2.82
N LEU A 164 16.57 4.24 2.29
CA LEU A 164 16.89 2.86 2.65
C LEU A 164 18.16 2.33 1.95
N ASN A 165 18.89 3.18 1.22
CA ASN A 165 20.03 2.76 0.39
C ASN A 165 19.67 1.66 -0.64
N ILE A 166 18.42 1.64 -1.10
CA ILE A 166 17.92 0.74 -2.15
C ILE A 166 17.82 1.54 -3.44
N ASN A 167 18.66 1.17 -4.41
CA ASN A 167 18.64 1.74 -5.74
C ASN A 167 17.73 0.92 -6.65
N VAL A 168 16.83 1.59 -7.37
CA VAL A 168 15.92 0.98 -8.34
C VAL A 168 16.07 1.70 -9.68
N LYS A 169 15.99 0.95 -10.78
CA LYS A 169 16.06 1.48 -12.14
C LYS A 169 14.63 1.66 -12.66
N VAL A 170 14.12 2.89 -12.66
CA VAL A 170 12.73 3.18 -13.08
C VAL A 170 12.71 4.16 -14.24
N LYS A 171 11.89 3.88 -15.26
CA LYS A 171 11.68 4.74 -16.43
C LYS A 171 10.18 4.99 -16.65
N CYS A 172 9.79 6.21 -16.98
CA CYS A 172 8.44 6.53 -17.45
C CYS A 172 8.43 6.69 -18.98
N ILE A 173 7.50 6.02 -19.67
CA ILE A 173 7.36 6.04 -21.12
C ILE A 173 6.07 6.77 -21.48
N TYR A 174 6.17 7.89 -22.20
CA TYR A 174 5.03 8.74 -22.58
C TYR A 174 4.64 8.62 -24.05
N GLU A 175 5.52 8.08 -24.89
CA GLU A 175 5.29 7.90 -26.31
C GLU A 175 4.85 6.46 -26.61
N GLU A 176 4.21 6.26 -27.77
CA GLU A 176 3.99 4.92 -28.33
C GLU A 176 5.35 4.34 -28.76
N SER A 177 6.04 3.74 -27.79
CA SER A 177 7.33 3.07 -28.00
C SER A 177 7.13 1.62 -28.44
N PRO A 178 8.02 1.06 -29.30
CA PRO A 178 7.98 -0.36 -29.64
C PRO A 178 8.02 -1.24 -28.39
N ASP A 179 7.31 -2.37 -28.46
CA ASP A 179 6.99 -3.26 -27.34
C ASP A 179 8.12 -3.41 -26.29
N CYS A 180 7.84 -2.91 -25.09
CA CYS A 180 8.54 -3.33 -23.89
C CYS A 180 8.02 -4.73 -23.52
N GLY A 181 8.67 -5.77 -24.05
CA GLY A 181 8.31 -7.17 -23.74
C GLY A 181 8.04 -8.07 -24.96
N LYS A 182 8.85 -8.02 -26.02
CA LYS A 182 8.91 -9.14 -27.00
C LYS A 182 10.00 -10.15 -26.66
N GLU A 183 9.65 -11.42 -26.84
CA GLU A 183 10.38 -12.64 -26.50
C GLU A 183 11.83 -12.65 -27.00
N ARG A 184 12.78 -12.81 -26.08
CA ARG A 184 14.05 -13.50 -26.38
C ARG A 184 13.87 -14.96 -25.96
N LEU A 185 13.74 -15.86 -26.93
CA LEU A 185 13.85 -17.30 -26.70
C LEU A 185 15.28 -17.60 -26.22
N MET A 186 15.45 -17.76 -24.91
CA MET A 186 16.72 -18.17 -24.30
C MET A 186 16.79 -19.69 -24.20
N THR A 187 17.97 -20.26 -24.45
CA THR A 187 18.20 -21.69 -24.23
C THR A 187 18.44 -21.98 -22.74
N ARG A 188 18.27 -23.24 -22.31
CA ARG A 188 18.60 -23.69 -20.93
C ARG A 188 20.04 -23.34 -20.51
N ARG A 189 20.97 -23.18 -21.46
CA ARG A 189 22.37 -22.79 -21.19
C ARG A 189 22.50 -21.30 -20.87
N ASP A 190 21.66 -20.47 -21.48
CA ASP A 190 21.62 -19.03 -21.21
C ASP A 190 20.93 -18.74 -19.86
N PHE A 191 19.96 -19.56 -19.43
CA PHE A 191 19.38 -19.54 -18.08
C PHE A 191 20.45 -19.68 -16.98
N PHE A 192 21.35 -20.67 -17.08
CA PHE A 192 22.43 -20.86 -16.09
C PHE A 192 23.50 -19.76 -16.15
N ASN A 193 23.68 -19.10 -17.29
CA ASN A 193 24.60 -17.96 -17.43
C ASN A 193 23.98 -16.63 -16.98
N SER A 194 22.67 -16.40 -17.16
CA SER A 194 21.94 -15.22 -16.66
C SER A 194 21.63 -15.27 -15.15
N ILE A 195 21.70 -16.45 -14.54
CA ILE A 195 21.70 -16.61 -13.07
C ILE A 195 22.94 -15.96 -12.43
N LYS A 196 24.00 -15.65 -13.20
CA LYS A 196 25.18 -14.87 -12.77
C LYS A 196 24.98 -13.34 -12.77
N GLY A 197 23.75 -12.84 -12.63
CA GLY A 197 23.54 -11.44 -12.27
C GLY A 197 24.02 -11.14 -10.85
N GLU A 198 24.34 -9.87 -10.56
CA GLU A 198 24.96 -9.38 -9.31
C GLU A 198 24.16 -9.65 -8.01
N SER A 199 22.90 -10.09 -8.10
CA SER A 199 22.04 -10.37 -6.93
C SER A 199 22.42 -11.68 -6.24
N THR A 200 22.65 -11.62 -4.94
CA THR A 200 22.95 -12.80 -4.12
C THR A 200 21.80 -13.82 -4.16
N ASN A 201 22.11 -15.13 -4.15
CA ASN A 201 21.10 -16.20 -4.12
C ASN A 201 20.06 -16.03 -3.00
N ILE A 202 20.47 -15.41 -1.89
CA ILE A 202 19.63 -15.10 -0.72
C ILE A 202 18.46 -14.17 -1.09
N PHE A 203 18.68 -13.15 -1.94
CA PHE A 203 17.62 -12.24 -2.35
C PHE A 203 16.58 -12.93 -3.25
N LYS A 204 17.02 -13.89 -4.08
CA LYS A 204 16.12 -14.67 -4.94
C LYS A 204 15.18 -15.55 -4.12
N GLU A 205 15.70 -16.26 -3.13
CA GLU A 205 14.90 -17.06 -2.18
C GLU A 205 13.91 -16.17 -1.39
N PHE A 206 14.36 -14.97 -1.00
CA PHE A 206 13.50 -13.98 -0.35
C PHE A 206 12.30 -13.57 -1.22
N VAL A 207 12.53 -13.24 -2.49
CA VAL A 207 11.46 -12.86 -3.41
C VAL A 207 10.46 -14.01 -3.51
N VAL A 208 10.92 -15.21 -3.87
CA VAL A 208 10.06 -16.41 -4.04
C VAL A 208 9.20 -16.67 -2.81
N SER A 209 9.80 -16.74 -1.62
CA SER A 209 9.05 -16.99 -0.38
C SER A 209 8.00 -15.91 -0.07
N THR A 210 8.26 -14.66 -0.44
CA THR A 210 7.30 -13.56 -0.28
C THR A 210 6.15 -13.66 -1.28
N LEU A 211 6.42 -14.12 -2.51
CA LEU A 211 5.40 -14.35 -3.53
C LEU A 211 4.46 -15.49 -3.10
N GLU A 212 5.02 -16.62 -2.65
CA GLU A 212 4.25 -17.79 -2.19
C GLU A 212 3.31 -17.47 -1.03
N GLU A 213 3.76 -16.63 -0.08
CA GLU A 213 2.99 -16.27 1.11
C GLU A 213 1.73 -15.43 0.79
N TYR A 214 1.73 -14.68 -0.31
CA TYR A 214 0.65 -13.77 -0.71
C TYR A 214 -0.14 -14.25 -1.92
N TYR A 215 0.33 -15.29 -2.61
CA TYR A 215 -0.33 -15.85 -3.77
C TYR A 215 -1.74 -16.36 -3.43
N GLY A 216 -2.76 -15.87 -4.15
CA GLY A 216 -4.14 -16.35 -4.04
C GLY A 216 -4.90 -15.93 -2.77
N LYS A 217 -4.38 -14.99 -1.97
CA LYS A 217 -5.11 -14.43 -0.82
C LYS A 217 -6.17 -13.43 -1.27
N GLU A 218 -7.41 -13.66 -0.87
CA GLU A 218 -8.54 -12.76 -1.15
C GLU A 218 -8.41 -11.43 -0.38
N ASP A 219 -7.88 -11.47 0.85
CA ASP A 219 -7.72 -10.29 1.72
C ASP A 219 -6.31 -9.66 1.64
N PHE A 220 -5.93 -9.16 0.47
CA PHE A 220 -4.63 -8.50 0.30
C PHE A 220 -4.56 -7.16 1.07
N ASN A 221 -3.56 -7.00 1.95
CA ASN A 221 -3.31 -5.76 2.70
C ASN A 221 -1.96 -5.13 2.31
N ASN A 222 -1.98 -3.90 1.78
CA ASN A 222 -0.77 -3.23 1.29
C ASN A 222 0.29 -3.05 2.38
N ARG A 223 -0.13 -2.64 3.59
CA ARG A 223 0.79 -2.41 4.70
C ARG A 223 1.46 -3.69 5.16
N SER A 224 0.69 -4.76 5.38
CA SER A 224 1.25 -6.04 5.81
C SER A 224 2.23 -6.58 4.77
N PHE A 225 1.89 -6.46 3.48
CA PHE A 225 2.76 -6.84 2.37
C PHE A 225 4.07 -6.05 2.38
N LEU A 226 3.99 -4.72 2.49
CA LEU A 226 5.16 -3.87 2.57
C LEU A 226 6.04 -4.17 3.79
N LEU A 227 5.44 -4.35 4.97
CA LEU A 227 6.17 -4.69 6.19
C LEU A 227 6.85 -6.06 6.06
N ASN A 228 6.23 -7.03 5.40
CA ASN A 228 6.86 -8.32 5.12
C ASN A 228 8.10 -8.14 4.24
N VAL A 229 7.98 -7.37 3.15
CA VAL A 229 9.09 -7.05 2.24
C VAL A 229 10.22 -6.33 2.97
N ILE A 230 9.91 -5.26 3.74
CA ILE A 230 10.92 -4.50 4.50
C ILE A 230 11.56 -5.36 5.60
N SER A 231 10.79 -6.20 6.30
CA SER A 231 11.31 -6.98 7.41
C SER A 231 12.32 -8.04 6.97
N LYS A 232 12.12 -8.62 5.79
CA LYS A 232 13.06 -9.60 5.21
C LYS A 232 14.31 -8.93 4.62
N LEU A 233 14.29 -7.62 4.35
CA LEU A 233 15.48 -6.81 3.99
C LEU A 233 16.38 -6.46 5.19
N LYS A 234 15.95 -6.71 6.43
CA LYS A 234 16.61 -6.23 7.67
C LYS A 234 18.08 -6.60 7.84
N LYS A 235 18.60 -7.56 7.08
CA LYS A 235 20.04 -7.89 7.08
C LYS A 235 20.93 -6.81 6.46
N THR A 236 20.38 -5.72 5.93
CA THR A 236 21.11 -4.70 5.14
C THR A 236 21.13 -3.30 5.77
N PHE A 237 20.43 -3.04 6.88
CA PHE A 237 20.37 -1.71 7.50
C PHE A 237 21.28 -1.63 8.73
N ASN A 238 22.37 -0.88 8.63
CA ASN A 238 23.36 -0.74 9.71
C ASN A 238 23.10 0.46 10.64
N GLU A 239 22.22 1.40 10.26
CA GLU A 239 21.94 2.64 11.01
C GLU A 239 20.44 2.95 11.05
N ASP A 240 19.99 3.64 12.10
CA ASP A 240 18.59 4.04 12.24
C ASP A 240 18.30 5.27 11.35
N VAL A 241 17.60 5.03 10.24
CA VAL A 241 17.35 6.05 9.21
C VAL A 241 16.11 6.87 9.53
N ASP A 242 16.25 8.20 9.46
CA ASP A 242 15.12 9.14 9.50
C ASP A 242 14.32 9.08 8.18
N LEU A 243 13.08 8.62 8.28
CA LEU A 243 12.17 8.48 7.16
C LEU A 243 11.35 9.76 6.93
N GLU A 244 11.89 10.97 7.10
CA GLU A 244 11.11 12.21 6.95
C GLU A 244 10.42 12.34 5.55
N GLY A 245 9.14 12.74 5.49
CA GLY A 245 8.38 12.79 4.22
C GLY A 245 7.93 11.42 3.67
N ASN A 246 7.75 10.43 4.56
CA ASN A 246 7.43 9.05 4.24
C ASN A 246 5.93 8.69 4.23
N ILE A 247 5.69 7.45 3.81
CA ILE A 247 4.42 6.71 3.87
C ILE A 247 4.00 6.24 5.27
N PHE A 248 4.92 6.19 6.24
CA PHE A 248 4.62 5.83 7.62
C PHE A 248 4.35 7.09 8.44
N LYS A 249 3.56 6.96 9.51
CA LYS A 249 3.27 8.09 10.42
C LYS A 249 3.65 7.72 11.83
N ASN A 250 4.38 8.62 12.49
CA ASN A 250 4.71 8.52 13.90
C ASN A 250 4.12 9.70 14.66
N PHE A 251 3.76 9.47 15.92
CA PHE A 251 3.12 10.48 16.74
C PHE A 251 3.76 10.53 18.12
N LYS A 252 3.90 11.75 18.64
CA LYS A 252 4.25 11.99 20.04
C LYS A 252 3.03 12.48 20.82
N VAL A 253 2.99 12.11 22.10
CA VAL A 253 1.94 12.52 23.03
C VAL A 253 2.49 13.53 24.03
N LYS A 254 1.92 14.75 24.06
CA LYS A 254 2.25 15.86 24.96
C LYS A 254 1.79 15.66 26.40
N SER A 255 2.45 16.31 27.35
CA SER A 255 2.21 16.16 28.80
C SER A 255 0.81 16.55 29.29
N ASN A 256 0.01 17.21 28.46
CA ASN A 256 -1.38 17.55 28.75
C ASN A 256 -2.39 16.43 28.43
N CYS A 257 -1.93 15.24 28.03
CA CYS A 257 -2.77 14.06 27.90
C CYS A 257 -3.23 13.56 29.27
N ASP A 258 -4.48 13.14 29.35
CA ASP A 258 -5.17 12.63 30.54
C ASP A 258 -5.39 11.10 30.50
N GLY A 259 -5.05 10.44 29.38
CA GLY A 259 -5.21 9.00 29.23
C GLY A 259 -6.64 8.54 28.93
N CYS A 260 -7.51 9.40 28.39
CA CYS A 260 -8.95 9.12 28.20
C CYS A 260 -9.33 7.91 27.31
N GLY A 261 -8.39 7.24 26.64
CA GLY A 261 -8.70 6.05 25.82
C GLY A 261 -9.16 6.32 24.39
N LEU A 262 -9.48 7.57 24.02
CA LEU A 262 -10.11 7.85 22.73
C LEU A 262 -9.27 7.43 21.52
N CYS A 263 -7.95 7.64 21.56
CA CYS A 263 -7.07 7.24 20.46
C CYS A 263 -7.01 5.73 20.26
N GLU A 264 -7.11 4.93 21.34
CA GLU A 264 -7.25 3.47 21.30
C GLU A 264 -8.61 3.09 20.70
N GLY A 265 -9.71 3.61 21.25
CA GLY A 265 -11.06 3.28 20.79
C GLY A 265 -11.37 3.69 19.36
N ILE A 266 -10.81 4.80 18.88
CA ILE A 266 -11.09 5.31 17.53
C ILE A 266 -10.17 4.74 16.45
N CYS A 267 -9.02 4.16 16.82
CA CYS A 267 -8.08 3.65 15.84
C CYS A 267 -8.69 2.45 15.09
N PRO A 268 -8.79 2.49 13.74
CA PRO A 268 -9.33 1.35 13.02
C PRO A 268 -8.41 0.12 13.05
N TYR A 269 -7.13 0.30 13.36
CA TYR A 269 -6.07 -0.71 13.25
C TYR A 269 -5.37 -1.02 14.58
N ASP A 270 -5.95 -0.62 15.70
CA ASP A 270 -5.41 -0.89 17.05
C ASP A 270 -3.93 -0.48 17.18
N ALA A 271 -3.60 0.69 16.62
CA ALA A 271 -2.24 1.25 16.66
C ALA A 271 -1.91 1.92 17.99
N TRP A 272 -2.90 2.16 18.83
CA TRP A 272 -2.76 2.75 20.17
C TRP A 272 -3.18 1.72 21.21
N LYS A 273 -2.46 1.67 22.33
CA LYS A 273 -2.82 0.89 23.52
C LYS A 273 -2.65 1.79 24.75
N ILE A 274 -3.67 1.83 25.60
CA ILE A 274 -3.62 2.57 26.86
C ILE A 274 -3.79 1.58 28.02
N THR A 275 -2.90 1.64 28.99
CA THR A 275 -2.91 0.78 30.17
C THR A 275 -2.86 1.66 31.41
N GLU A 276 -3.90 1.60 32.24
CA GLU A 276 -3.97 2.35 33.49
C GLU A 276 -3.22 1.61 34.61
N THR A 277 -2.56 2.38 35.47
CA THR A 277 -1.95 1.92 36.72
C THR A 277 -2.54 2.72 37.89
N GLU A 278 -2.19 2.38 39.13
CA GLU A 278 -2.70 3.08 40.31
C GLU A 278 -2.41 4.60 40.26
N GLU A 279 -1.16 4.98 39.94
CA GLU A 279 -0.69 6.38 39.97
C GLU A 279 -0.56 7.05 38.58
N SER A 280 -0.61 6.27 37.51
CA SER A 280 -0.23 6.73 36.17
C SER A 280 -0.99 5.98 35.07
N PHE A 281 -0.80 6.38 33.82
CA PHE A 281 -1.17 5.57 32.66
C PHE A 281 0.01 5.44 31.70
N LYS A 282 0.05 4.30 31.01
CA LYS A 282 1.01 3.96 29.97
C LYS A 282 0.32 4.08 28.62
N ILE A 283 0.94 4.82 27.69
CA ILE A 283 0.51 4.88 26.28
C ILE A 283 1.56 4.21 25.41
N GLU A 284 1.08 3.32 24.56
CA GLU A 284 1.86 2.58 23.58
C GLU A 284 1.34 2.90 22.17
N TYR A 285 2.24 3.18 21.24
CA TYR A 285 1.91 3.46 19.84
C TYR A 285 2.71 2.58 18.86
N ASN A 286 2.02 1.91 17.95
CA ASN A 286 2.59 1.05 16.91
C ASN A 286 2.51 1.73 15.52
N CYS A 287 3.66 2.23 15.06
CA CYS A 287 3.80 2.88 13.75
C CYS A 287 3.45 1.93 12.58
N SER A 288 3.80 0.66 12.70
CA SER A 288 3.55 -0.37 11.68
C SER A 288 2.06 -0.67 11.47
N LYS A 289 1.23 -0.55 12.51
CA LYS A 289 -0.24 -0.66 12.43
C LYS A 289 -0.91 0.63 11.95
N CYS A 290 -0.32 1.80 12.15
CA CYS A 290 -0.97 3.06 11.81
C CYS A 290 -1.03 3.33 10.29
N ARG A 291 -2.22 3.49 9.73
CA ARG A 291 -2.41 3.87 8.31
C ARG A 291 -2.32 5.38 8.03
N GLY A 292 -2.07 6.21 9.05
CA GLY A 292 -1.96 7.66 8.89
C GLY A 292 -3.29 8.37 8.70
N CYS A 293 -4.41 7.77 9.13
CA CYS A 293 -5.77 8.32 8.97
C CYS A 293 -6.08 9.57 9.81
N ARG A 294 -5.18 9.94 10.74
CA ARG A 294 -5.26 11.12 11.61
C ARG A 294 -6.44 11.23 12.59
N LEU A 295 -7.33 10.24 12.67
CA LEU A 295 -8.45 10.24 13.60
C LEU A 295 -8.06 10.50 15.06
N CYS A 296 -6.93 9.94 15.51
CA CYS A 296 -6.45 10.14 16.87
C CYS A 296 -6.05 11.60 17.16
N ILE A 297 -5.58 12.35 16.15
CA ILE A 297 -5.26 13.77 16.29
C ILE A 297 -6.55 14.58 16.21
N ASP A 298 -7.35 14.35 15.16
CA ASP A 298 -8.50 15.18 14.84
C ASP A 298 -9.60 15.16 15.92
N LEU A 299 -9.65 14.09 16.72
CA LEU A 299 -10.64 13.91 17.79
C LEU A 299 -10.07 14.10 19.19
N CYS A 300 -8.77 14.40 19.35
CA CYS A 300 -8.19 14.60 20.67
C CYS A 300 -8.58 15.96 21.26
N SER A 301 -9.53 15.97 22.21
CA SER A 301 -9.99 17.21 22.86
C SER A 301 -8.89 18.01 23.54
N ASN A 302 -7.85 17.33 24.06
CA ASN A 302 -6.70 17.97 24.70
C ASN A 302 -5.62 18.40 23.70
N ASN A 303 -5.78 18.15 22.39
CA ASN A 303 -4.77 18.40 21.35
C ASN A 303 -3.40 17.80 21.71
N SER A 304 -3.39 16.66 22.41
CA SER A 304 -2.19 16.08 23.00
C SER A 304 -1.36 15.23 22.04
N ILE A 305 -1.87 14.90 20.86
CA ILE A 305 -1.19 14.05 19.87
C ILE A 305 -0.70 14.93 18.71
N GLU A 306 0.56 14.80 18.34
CA GLU A 306 1.16 15.55 17.22
C GLU A 306 2.14 14.68 16.42
N GLU A 307 2.33 15.00 15.15
CA GLU A 307 3.26 14.26 14.28
C GLU A 307 4.70 14.40 14.77
N GLU A 308 5.43 13.30 14.69
CA GLU A 308 6.85 13.19 15.01
C GLU A 308 7.57 12.51 13.84
N LYS A 309 8.88 12.76 13.70
CA LYS A 309 9.70 12.06 12.71
C LYS A 309 9.61 10.55 12.94
N VAL A 310 9.55 9.82 11.85
CA VAL A 310 9.54 8.35 11.86
C VAL A 310 10.96 7.87 11.64
N LYS A 311 11.42 6.96 12.49
CA LYS A 311 12.67 6.24 12.29
C LYS A 311 12.40 4.81 11.83
N LEU A 312 13.34 4.23 11.10
CA LEU A 312 13.23 2.84 10.64
C LEU A 312 13.10 1.85 11.82
N SER A 313 13.78 2.12 12.93
CA SER A 313 13.65 1.33 14.17
C SER A 313 12.23 1.30 14.71
N TYR A 314 11.43 2.36 14.53
CA TYR A 314 10.05 2.44 15.04
C TYR A 314 9.07 1.57 14.26
N ILE A 315 9.39 1.25 13.00
CA ILE A 315 8.61 0.29 12.20
C ILE A 315 8.88 -1.12 12.72
N ASN A 316 10.07 -1.36 13.28
CA ASN A 316 10.48 -2.67 13.77
C ASN A 316 10.06 -2.91 15.22
N ASN A 317 9.90 -1.86 16.01
CA ASN A 317 9.45 -1.94 17.39
C ASN A 317 7.93 -2.04 17.45
N GLU A 318 7.43 -2.94 18.30
CA GLU A 318 5.99 -3.15 18.45
C GLU A 318 5.30 -1.92 19.01
N TYR A 319 5.93 -1.18 19.93
CA TYR A 319 5.37 0.04 20.49
C TYR A 319 6.44 1.06 20.90
N VAL A 320 6.10 2.35 20.81
CA VAL A 320 6.78 3.44 21.53
C VAL A 320 6.02 3.69 22.83
N GLU A 321 6.67 3.49 23.97
CA GLU A 321 6.08 3.58 25.30
C GLU A 321 6.29 4.96 25.95
N LYS A 322 5.25 5.51 26.59
CA LYS A 322 5.33 6.72 27.42
C LYS A 322 4.47 6.55 28.69
N LEU A 323 5.08 6.69 29.87
CA LEU A 323 4.40 6.76 31.17
C LEU A 323 4.00 8.21 31.50
N LYS A 324 2.78 8.42 31.99
CA LYS A 324 2.30 9.74 32.44
C LYS A 324 1.53 9.66 33.73
N LYS A 325 1.84 10.56 34.65
CA LYS A 325 1.12 10.69 35.93
C LYS A 325 -0.31 11.19 35.69
N LYS A 326 -1.27 10.69 36.48
CA LYS A 326 -2.62 11.27 36.54
C LYS A 326 -2.48 12.72 37.02
N LYS A 327 -3.09 13.66 36.30
CA LYS A 327 -3.11 15.08 36.70
C LYS A 327 -4.18 15.32 37.74
#